data_AF-A0A698FUU4-F1
#
_entry.id   AF-A0A698FUU4-F1
#
_cell.length_a   1.000
_cell.length_b   1.000
_cell.length_c   1.000
_cell.angle_alpha   90.00
_cell.angle_beta   90.00
_cell.angle_gamma   90.00
#
_symmetry.space_group_name_H-M   'P 1'
#
loop_
_entity.id
_entity.type
_entity.pdbx_description
1 polymer ?
#
loop_
_entity_poly.entity_id
_entity_poly.type
_entity_poly.pdbx_seq_one_letter_code
_entity_poly.pdbx_strand_id
1 'polypeptide(L)'
;MTAYVHIGTVKTGSTSIQYLLNRNRDILAKQGFYYPQSMIFLDRHRIIKMILEEYIQNSNNNKQKQINQCLKTEKYKLLIQNLKKEIILNQDKKILFSDEGFSWWFSHKEKVEVIKKFFNEIGFTKIVIILYLREFQDFFISLSSQDIKDNGIFKTNLPAKENPNIKSFDYSYICNNYAEIFGKENMIVRLFDKNEFYQGDLLKDFLNTINLEWDDNFILPPKTNESLDLLGFELQKRLNLLNLGGYISTDNKYSLLKFTEKYFHSKTQLLKFQPKKDILQSYLNYFKKSDEWVRKEFFPHKEKLFPKKDLTNYKENYELKEMKPEYWDKIVEFIADIVKTKNKIISQKKQF
;
A
#
# COMPACT_ATOMS: atom_id res chain seq x y z
N MET A 1 -8.76 20.26 16.52
CA MET A 1 -7.43 19.75 16.12
C MET A 1 -7.52 19.11 14.74
N THR A 2 -6.45 19.16 13.96
CA THR A 2 -6.40 18.67 12.57
C THR A 2 -5.58 17.38 12.46
N ALA A 3 -6.14 16.35 11.83
CA ALA A 3 -5.41 15.15 11.40
C ALA A 3 -5.11 15.23 9.90
N TYR A 4 -3.91 14.83 9.50
CA TYR A 4 -3.59 14.53 8.11
C TYR A 4 -3.44 13.02 7.97
N VAL A 5 -4.25 12.40 7.13
CA VAL A 5 -4.36 10.95 7.00
C VAL A 5 -3.96 10.56 5.58
N HIS A 6 -2.74 10.05 5.44
CA HIS A 6 -2.26 9.47 4.20
C HIS A 6 -2.80 8.05 4.03
N ILE A 7 -3.87 7.92 3.24
CA ILE A 7 -4.55 6.65 2.99
C ILE A 7 -3.92 5.83 1.85
N GLY A 8 -2.92 6.39 1.15
CA GLY A 8 -2.12 5.87 0.02
C GLY A 8 -2.67 4.66 -0.75
N THR A 9 -2.92 4.79 -2.06
CA THR A 9 -3.35 3.63 -2.86
C THR A 9 -2.23 2.60 -3.03
N VAL A 10 -2.60 1.34 -3.30
CA VAL A 10 -1.60 0.26 -3.45
C VAL A 10 -0.57 0.65 -4.51
N LYS A 11 0.71 0.37 -4.28
CA LYS A 11 1.81 0.64 -5.22
C LYS A 11 2.04 2.12 -5.56
N THR A 12 1.78 3.02 -4.61
CA THR A 12 2.12 4.46 -4.70
C THR A 12 3.23 4.90 -3.74
N GLY A 13 4.18 4.00 -3.42
CA GLY A 13 5.32 4.34 -2.58
C GLY A 13 4.99 4.62 -1.11
N SER A 14 3.80 4.23 -0.65
CA SER A 14 3.34 4.41 0.74
C SER A 14 4.33 3.89 1.77
N THR A 15 5.01 2.77 1.51
CA THR A 15 6.02 2.22 2.42
C THR A 15 7.21 3.16 2.61
N SER A 16 7.64 3.86 1.56
CA SER A 16 8.72 4.84 1.62
C SER A 16 8.32 6.06 2.47
N ILE A 17 7.10 6.56 2.27
CA ILE A 17 6.52 7.66 3.06
C ILE A 17 6.37 7.25 4.53
N GLN A 18 5.78 6.08 4.78
CA GLN A 18 5.57 5.53 6.13
C GLN A 18 6.89 5.35 6.88
N TYR A 19 7.92 4.82 6.22
CA TYR A 19 9.26 4.70 6.79
C TYR A 19 9.83 6.07 7.16
N LEU A 20 9.80 7.04 6.24
CA LEU A 20 10.27 8.40 6.49
C LEU A 20 9.57 9.00 7.74
N LEU A 21 8.24 8.89 7.81
CA LEU A 21 7.47 9.46 8.91
C LEU A 21 7.77 8.76 10.25
N ASN A 22 7.87 7.44 10.25
CA ASN A 22 8.09 6.66 11.47
C ASN A 22 9.52 6.83 12.01
N ARG A 23 10.52 6.91 11.13
CA ARG A 23 11.94 6.97 11.53
C ARG A 23 12.44 8.36 11.88
N ASN A 24 11.68 9.40 11.56
CA ASN A 24 12.10 10.78 11.74
C ASN A 24 11.22 11.59 12.69
N ARG A 25 10.51 10.93 13.63
CA ARG A 25 9.55 11.57 14.55
C ARG A 25 10.09 12.82 15.25
N ASP A 26 11.33 12.80 15.71
CA ASP A 26 11.92 13.93 16.44
C ASP A 26 12.13 15.13 15.51
N ILE A 27 12.50 14.88 14.25
CA ILE A 27 12.64 15.93 13.23
C ILE A 27 11.25 16.49 12.88
N LEU A 28 10.24 15.62 12.72
CA LEU A 28 8.85 16.05 12.48
C LEU A 28 8.34 16.92 13.65
N ALA A 29 8.62 16.53 14.88
CA ALA A 29 8.18 17.23 16.09
C ALA A 29 8.73 18.65 16.18
N LYS A 30 10.00 18.86 15.78
CA LYS A 30 10.62 20.19 15.70
C LYS A 30 9.93 21.11 14.68
N GLN A 31 9.31 20.54 13.65
CA GLN A 31 8.55 21.27 12.63
C GLN A 31 7.04 21.33 12.93
N GLY A 32 6.61 20.97 14.15
CA GLY A 32 5.21 21.06 14.55
C GLY A 32 4.33 19.92 14.05
N PHE A 33 4.91 18.77 13.70
CA PHE A 33 4.17 17.55 13.31
C PHE A 33 4.41 16.41 14.29
N TYR A 34 3.40 15.56 14.48
CA TYR A 34 3.53 14.38 15.31
C TYR A 34 2.99 13.14 14.61
N TYR A 35 3.78 12.06 14.57
CA TYR A 35 3.41 10.77 14.00
C TYR A 35 3.26 9.74 15.14
N PRO A 36 2.03 9.39 15.54
CA PRO A 36 1.77 8.57 16.73
C PRO A 36 2.53 7.24 16.79
N GLN A 37 2.78 6.76 18.00
CA GLN A 37 3.54 5.52 18.25
C GLN A 37 2.64 4.34 18.62
N SER A 38 1.58 4.58 19.40
CA SER A 38 0.68 3.53 19.92
C SER A 38 -0.01 2.66 18.87
N MET A 39 -0.02 3.08 17.60
CA MET A 39 -0.73 2.39 16.52
C MET A 39 0.17 1.78 15.45
N ILE A 40 1.48 1.77 15.68
CA ILE A 40 2.45 1.34 14.66
C ILE A 40 2.59 -0.17 14.57
N PHE A 41 2.56 -0.65 13.33
CA PHE A 41 3.03 -1.98 12.95
C PHE A 41 3.63 -1.89 11.55
N LEU A 42 4.91 -2.25 11.38
CA LEU A 42 5.68 -2.09 10.13
C LEU A 42 5.68 -0.65 9.59
N ASP A 43 6.16 0.29 10.42
CA ASP A 43 6.32 1.73 10.12
C ASP A 43 5.02 2.50 9.77
N ARG A 44 3.85 1.86 9.85
CA ARG A 44 2.55 2.46 9.51
C ARG A 44 1.51 2.21 10.59
N HIS A 45 0.40 2.94 10.56
CA HIS A 45 -0.65 2.92 11.58
C HIS A 45 -1.64 1.74 11.43
N ARG A 46 -1.12 0.55 11.09
CA ARG A 46 -1.90 -0.65 10.73
C ARG A 46 -2.80 -1.17 11.85
N ILE A 47 -2.46 -0.89 13.10
CA ILE A 47 -3.29 -1.27 14.25
C ILE A 47 -4.66 -0.60 14.17
N ILE A 48 -4.76 0.63 13.65
CA ILE A 48 -6.06 1.31 13.47
C ILE A 48 -6.95 0.47 12.57
N LYS A 49 -6.46 0.02 11.41
CA LYS A 49 -7.25 -0.86 10.54
C LYS A 49 -7.74 -2.11 11.29
N MET A 50 -6.88 -2.78 12.06
CA MET A 50 -7.25 -4.00 12.79
C MET A 50 -8.36 -3.73 13.82
N ILE A 51 -8.28 -2.59 14.51
CA ILE A 51 -9.33 -2.10 15.42
C ILE A 51 -10.65 -1.89 14.68
N LEU A 52 -10.62 -1.19 13.54
CA LEU A 52 -11.83 -0.91 12.77
C LEU A 52 -12.45 -2.18 12.20
N GLU A 53 -11.65 -3.18 11.82
CA GLU A 53 -12.14 -4.50 11.39
C GLU A 53 -12.88 -5.21 12.51
N GLU A 54 -12.30 -5.25 13.72
CA GLU A 54 -12.97 -5.86 14.88
C GLU A 54 -14.25 -5.10 15.25
N TYR A 55 -14.23 -3.77 15.19
CA TYR A 55 -15.44 -2.96 15.38
C TYR A 55 -16.53 -3.33 14.37
N ILE A 56 -16.20 -3.39 13.07
CA ILE A 56 -17.18 -3.73 12.03
C ILE A 56 -17.80 -5.10 12.31
N GLN A 57 -16.99 -6.09 12.68
CA GLN A 57 -17.44 -7.45 12.98
C GLN A 57 -18.38 -7.52 14.20
N ASN A 58 -18.13 -6.71 15.24
CA ASN A 58 -18.85 -6.80 16.51
C ASN A 58 -19.96 -5.74 16.69
N SER A 59 -20.03 -4.73 15.81
CA SER A 59 -20.98 -3.62 15.93
C SER A 59 -22.43 -4.02 15.64
N ASN A 60 -22.66 -5.16 14.98
CA ASN A 60 -23.97 -5.60 14.47
C ASN A 60 -24.67 -4.49 13.64
N ASN A 61 -23.91 -3.75 12.83
CA ASN A 61 -24.37 -2.60 12.04
C ASN A 61 -24.95 -1.42 12.85
N ASN A 62 -24.82 -1.42 14.18
CA ASN A 62 -25.25 -0.28 15.00
C ASN A 62 -24.15 0.79 15.03
N LYS A 63 -24.27 1.77 14.13
CA LYS A 63 -23.34 2.90 13.99
C LYS A 63 -23.27 3.84 15.21
N GLN A 64 -24.25 3.77 16.13
CA GLN A 64 -24.28 4.62 17.33
C GLN A 64 -23.33 4.14 18.41
N LYS A 65 -23.01 2.83 18.46
CA LYS A 65 -22.07 2.28 19.45
C LYS A 65 -20.69 2.90 19.29
N GLN A 66 -20.06 3.28 20.40
CA GLN A 66 -18.67 3.76 20.39
C GLN A 66 -17.74 2.63 19.98
N ILE A 67 -16.62 2.96 19.34
CA ILE A 67 -15.69 1.94 18.84
C ILE A 67 -15.18 1.06 19.98
N ASN A 68 -14.73 1.67 21.07
CA ASN A 68 -14.20 0.97 22.24
C ASN A 68 -15.19 -0.03 22.86
N GLN A 69 -16.49 0.22 22.78
CA GLN A 69 -17.52 -0.64 23.37
C GLN A 69 -17.71 -1.95 22.58
N CYS A 70 -17.37 -1.96 21.29
CA CYS A 70 -17.50 -3.15 20.44
C CYS A 70 -16.22 -3.99 20.39
N LEU A 71 -15.12 -3.54 20.99
CA LEU A 71 -13.86 -4.28 20.98
C LEU A 71 -13.88 -5.39 22.04
N LYS A 72 -13.52 -6.62 21.64
CA LYS A 72 -13.25 -7.76 22.51
C LYS A 72 -11.77 -7.85 22.86
N THR A 73 -10.89 -7.39 21.97
CA THR A 73 -9.44 -7.37 22.20
C THR A 73 -9.05 -6.26 23.18
N GLU A 74 -8.76 -6.62 24.44
CA GLU A 74 -8.37 -5.66 25.49
C GLU A 74 -7.13 -4.83 25.13
N LYS A 75 -6.16 -5.43 24.43
CA LYS A 75 -4.97 -4.71 23.93
C LYS A 75 -5.36 -3.51 23.07
N TYR A 76 -6.38 -3.63 22.22
CA TYR A 76 -6.81 -2.53 21.36
C TYR A 76 -7.44 -1.38 22.14
N LYS A 77 -8.21 -1.67 23.20
CA LYS A 77 -8.76 -0.63 24.07
C LYS A 77 -7.64 0.17 24.74
N LEU A 78 -6.61 -0.51 25.24
CA LEU A 78 -5.43 0.14 25.82
C LEU A 78 -4.68 1.00 24.78
N LEU A 79 -4.48 0.49 23.57
CA LEU A 79 -3.82 1.25 22.50
C LEU A 79 -4.60 2.51 22.10
N ILE A 80 -5.93 2.46 22.09
CA ILE A 80 -6.77 3.66 21.86
C ILE A 80 -6.58 4.68 22.99
N GLN A 81 -6.53 4.24 24.24
CA GLN A 81 -6.27 5.13 25.38
C GLN A 81 -4.88 5.77 25.28
N ASN A 82 -3.86 5.01 24.91
CA ASN A 82 -2.51 5.53 24.74
C ASN A 82 -2.44 6.53 23.57
N LEU A 83 -3.09 6.24 22.44
CA LEU A 83 -3.20 7.19 21.33
C LEU A 83 -3.87 8.50 21.75
N LYS A 84 -4.96 8.43 22.53
CA LYS A 84 -5.61 9.64 23.06
C LYS A 84 -4.67 10.46 23.94
N LYS A 85 -3.84 9.81 24.77
CA LYS A 85 -2.82 10.49 25.58
C LYS A 85 -1.74 11.15 24.70
N GLU A 86 -1.22 10.41 23.72
CA GLU A 86 -0.24 10.94 22.76
C GLU A 86 -0.76 12.18 22.04
N ILE A 87 -2.03 12.15 21.62
CA ILE A 87 -2.71 13.26 20.97
C ILE A 87 -2.80 14.48 21.90
N ILE A 88 -3.24 14.30 23.15
CA ILE A 88 -3.36 15.39 24.13
C ILE A 88 -2.00 16.03 24.41
N LEU A 89 -0.95 15.22 24.56
CA LEU A 89 0.42 15.69 24.79
C LEU A 89 1.01 16.46 23.59
N ASN A 90 0.43 16.30 22.40
CA ASN A 90 0.89 16.93 21.17
C ASN A 90 -0.20 17.80 20.52
N GLN A 91 -1.13 18.34 21.31
CA GLN A 91 -2.26 19.13 20.81
C GLN A 91 -1.84 20.43 20.09
N ASP A 92 -0.61 20.88 20.32
CA ASP A 92 0.04 22.01 19.67
C ASP A 92 0.54 21.69 18.25
N LYS A 93 0.52 20.41 17.85
CA LYS A 93 1.08 19.91 16.59
C LYS A 93 0.00 19.43 15.63
N LYS A 94 0.35 19.37 14.33
CA LYS A 94 -0.43 18.65 13.31
C LYS A 94 -0.18 17.15 13.45
N ILE A 95 -1.23 16.35 13.53
CA ILE A 95 -1.08 14.90 13.75
C ILE A 95 -1.15 14.16 12.41
N LEU A 96 -0.14 13.35 12.12
CA LEU A 96 0.02 12.60 10.87
C LEU A 96 -0.32 11.12 11.07
N PHE A 97 -1.21 10.59 10.24
CA PHE A 97 -1.53 9.17 10.16
C PHE A 97 -1.23 8.63 8.77
N SER A 98 -0.92 7.34 8.68
CA SER A 98 -0.77 6.67 7.39
C SER A 98 -1.01 5.18 7.48
N ASP A 99 -1.88 4.67 6.63
CA ASP A 99 -2.06 3.24 6.35
C ASP A 99 -2.77 3.08 5.00
N GLU A 100 -2.18 2.30 4.09
CA GLU A 100 -2.79 2.04 2.78
C GLU A 100 -4.08 1.21 2.87
N GLY A 101 -4.28 0.47 3.96
CA GLY A 101 -5.52 -0.27 4.20
C GLY A 101 -6.74 0.64 4.17
N PHE A 102 -6.60 1.91 4.55
CA PHE A 102 -7.71 2.87 4.46
C PHE A 102 -8.20 3.08 3.03
N SER A 103 -7.37 2.96 1.99
CA SER A 103 -7.86 3.10 0.62
C SER A 103 -8.55 1.82 0.11
N TRP A 104 -7.81 0.72 0.01
CA TRP A 104 -8.28 -0.45 -0.76
C TRP A 104 -9.15 -1.39 0.07
N TRP A 105 -8.94 -1.47 1.38
CA TRP A 105 -9.75 -2.31 2.28
C TRP A 105 -11.01 -1.59 2.79
N PHE A 106 -10.93 -0.26 2.94
CA PHE A 106 -12.02 0.63 3.35
C PHE A 106 -12.49 1.52 2.19
N SER A 107 -12.49 1.00 0.95
CA SER A 107 -12.95 1.76 -0.24
C SER A 107 -14.46 2.02 -0.25
N HIS A 108 -15.24 1.17 0.42
CA HIS A 108 -16.71 1.27 0.50
C HIS A 108 -17.15 2.37 1.47
N LYS A 109 -18.18 3.14 1.08
CA LYS A 109 -18.69 4.28 1.84
C LYS A 109 -18.96 3.98 3.32
N GLU A 110 -19.59 2.85 3.63
CA GLU A 110 -19.91 2.46 5.01
C GLU A 110 -18.64 2.23 5.86
N LYS A 111 -17.57 1.74 5.22
CA LYS A 111 -16.26 1.56 5.86
C LYS A 111 -15.53 2.90 6.02
N VAL A 112 -15.63 3.80 5.04
CA VAL A 112 -15.09 5.17 5.12
C VAL A 112 -15.74 5.94 6.28
N GLU A 113 -17.04 5.78 6.51
CA GLU A 113 -17.75 6.37 7.65
C GLU A 113 -17.17 5.90 9.00
N VAL A 114 -16.77 4.63 9.10
CA VAL A 114 -16.12 4.08 10.30
C VAL A 114 -14.75 4.74 10.54
N ILE A 115 -13.99 5.03 9.49
CA ILE A 115 -12.74 5.78 9.60
C ILE A 115 -13.01 7.19 10.15
N LYS A 116 -13.99 7.92 9.59
CA LYS A 116 -14.36 9.25 10.09
C LYS A 116 -14.80 9.20 11.55
N LYS A 117 -15.64 8.22 11.91
CA LYS A 117 -16.07 7.99 13.30
C LYS A 117 -14.88 7.78 14.24
N PHE A 118 -13.89 6.97 13.86
CA PHE A 118 -12.70 6.75 14.66
C PHE A 118 -11.94 8.04 14.96
N PHE A 119 -11.63 8.83 13.92
CA PHE A 119 -10.91 10.09 14.10
C PHE A 119 -11.71 11.10 14.92
N ASN A 120 -13.03 11.16 14.76
CA ASN A 120 -13.90 12.00 15.59
C ASN A 120 -13.88 11.56 17.07
N GLU A 121 -13.99 10.25 17.35
CA GLU A 121 -14.02 9.70 18.72
C GLU A 121 -12.69 9.85 19.48
N ILE A 122 -11.58 10.07 18.78
CA ILE A 122 -10.27 10.39 19.37
C ILE A 122 -9.97 11.90 19.42
N GLY A 123 -10.90 12.75 18.97
CA GLY A 123 -10.85 14.20 19.20
C GLY A 123 -10.48 15.07 17.99
N PHE A 124 -10.44 14.52 16.77
CA PHE A 124 -10.23 15.34 15.57
C PHE A 124 -11.54 15.94 15.07
N THR A 125 -11.48 17.23 14.72
CA THR A 125 -12.62 17.97 14.15
C THR A 125 -12.41 18.29 12.68
N LYS A 126 -11.15 18.35 12.23
CA LYS A 126 -10.75 18.48 10.83
C LYS A 126 -9.86 17.29 10.46
N ILE A 127 -10.18 16.61 9.38
CA ILE A 127 -9.46 15.43 8.92
C ILE A 127 -9.17 15.63 7.44
N VAL A 128 -7.90 15.84 7.10
CA VAL A 128 -7.41 16.02 5.73
C VAL A 128 -6.93 14.67 5.21
N ILE A 129 -7.49 14.22 4.10
CA ILE A 129 -7.16 12.96 3.45
C ILE A 129 -6.13 13.19 2.35
N ILE A 130 -5.03 12.44 2.36
CA ILE A 130 -3.99 12.52 1.32
C ILE A 130 -3.94 11.17 0.61
N LEU A 131 -4.04 11.18 -0.72
CA LEU A 131 -3.85 9.99 -1.53
C LEU A 131 -3.12 10.29 -2.84
N TYR A 132 -2.34 9.30 -3.27
CA TYR A 132 -1.66 9.28 -4.57
C TYR A 132 -2.38 8.31 -5.50
N LEU A 133 -2.50 8.69 -6.77
CA LEU A 133 -3.09 7.89 -7.85
C LEU A 133 -2.01 7.59 -8.90
N ARG A 134 -1.93 6.36 -9.39
CA ARG A 134 -0.88 5.93 -10.32
C ARG A 134 -1.48 5.58 -11.68
N GLU A 135 -0.73 5.85 -12.75
CA GLU A 135 -1.14 5.43 -14.09
C GLU A 135 -1.40 3.91 -14.10
N PHE A 136 -2.57 3.51 -14.64
CA PHE A 136 -3.12 2.19 -14.39
C PHE A 136 -2.25 1.05 -14.94
N GLN A 137 -1.62 1.20 -16.11
CA GLN A 137 -0.75 0.16 -16.65
C GLN A 137 0.46 -0.11 -15.75
N ASP A 138 1.15 0.94 -15.29
CA ASP A 138 2.28 0.79 -14.35
C ASP A 138 1.84 0.27 -12.99
N PHE A 139 0.67 0.72 -12.53
CA PHE A 139 0.03 0.22 -11.32
C PHE A 139 -0.26 -1.28 -11.44
N PHE A 140 -0.88 -1.72 -12.53
CA PHE A 140 -1.33 -3.10 -12.73
C PHE A 140 -0.16 -4.08 -12.81
N ILE A 141 0.94 -3.72 -13.48
CA ILE A 141 2.19 -4.52 -13.49
C ILE A 141 2.71 -4.70 -12.06
N SER A 142 2.77 -3.61 -11.28
CA SER A 142 3.25 -3.67 -9.91
C SER A 142 2.30 -4.46 -9.00
N LEU A 143 0.99 -4.31 -9.21
CA LEU A 143 -0.06 -5.02 -8.49
C LEU A 143 0.00 -6.52 -8.79
N SER A 144 0.18 -6.95 -10.04
CA SER A 144 0.30 -8.38 -10.39
C SER A 144 1.47 -9.04 -9.67
N SER A 145 2.62 -8.36 -9.58
CA SER A 145 3.73 -8.88 -8.79
C SER A 145 3.35 -9.04 -7.32
N GLN A 146 2.66 -8.05 -6.74
CA GLN A 146 2.16 -8.15 -5.36
C GLN A 146 1.13 -9.25 -5.17
N ASP A 147 0.23 -9.43 -6.13
CA ASP A 147 -0.81 -10.44 -6.10
C ASP A 147 -0.20 -11.84 -6.01
N ILE A 148 0.87 -12.13 -6.75
CA ILE A 148 1.62 -13.37 -6.60
C ILE A 148 2.29 -13.49 -5.22
N LYS A 149 2.86 -12.40 -4.68
CA LYS A 149 3.44 -12.38 -3.33
C LYS A 149 2.39 -12.53 -2.22
N ASP A 150 1.15 -12.15 -2.48
CA ASP A 150 0.04 -12.24 -1.55
C ASP A 150 -0.82 -13.49 -1.79
N ASN A 151 -0.40 -14.39 -2.68
CA ASN A 151 -1.12 -15.61 -3.03
C ASN A 151 -2.52 -15.38 -3.63
N GLY A 152 -2.62 -14.41 -4.54
CA GLY A 152 -3.80 -14.18 -5.37
C GLY A 152 -4.91 -13.41 -4.67
N ILE A 153 -4.61 -12.53 -3.71
CA ILE A 153 -5.61 -11.71 -3.00
C ILE A 153 -6.31 -10.73 -3.95
N PHE A 154 -5.58 -10.10 -4.87
CA PHE A 154 -6.06 -9.05 -5.77
C PHE A 154 -6.67 -9.58 -7.08
N LYS A 155 -6.47 -10.86 -7.41
CA LYS A 155 -7.08 -11.54 -8.57
C LYS A 155 -6.77 -10.84 -9.91
N THR A 156 -5.54 -10.40 -10.09
CA THR A 156 -5.07 -9.70 -11.29
C THR A 156 -5.03 -10.58 -12.54
N ASN A 157 -5.23 -11.89 -12.39
CA ASN A 157 -5.39 -12.85 -13.48
C ASN A 157 -6.81 -12.89 -14.06
N LEU A 158 -7.78 -12.17 -13.47
CA LEU A 158 -9.16 -12.09 -13.96
C LEU A 158 -9.40 -10.80 -14.75
N PRO A 159 -10.26 -10.83 -15.78
CA PRO A 159 -10.78 -9.61 -16.43
C PRO A 159 -11.45 -8.67 -15.42
N ALA A 160 -11.47 -7.38 -15.72
CA ALA A 160 -11.96 -6.34 -14.80
C ALA A 160 -13.37 -6.59 -14.25
N LYS A 161 -14.30 -7.04 -15.10
CA LYS A 161 -15.70 -7.31 -14.69
C LYS A 161 -15.85 -8.52 -13.76
N GLU A 162 -14.87 -9.42 -13.77
CA GLU A 162 -14.86 -10.64 -12.97
C GLU A 162 -14.04 -10.48 -11.69
N ASN A 163 -13.27 -9.39 -11.56
CA ASN A 163 -12.45 -9.16 -10.38
C ASN A 163 -13.33 -8.68 -9.20
N PRO A 164 -13.42 -9.45 -8.09
CA PRO A 164 -14.23 -9.09 -6.93
C PRO A 164 -13.71 -7.82 -6.22
N ASN A 165 -12.44 -7.47 -6.42
CA ASN A 165 -11.79 -6.30 -5.81
C ASN A 165 -11.78 -5.07 -6.73
N ILE A 166 -12.51 -5.08 -7.85
CA ILE A 166 -12.42 -4.01 -8.87
C ILE A 166 -12.61 -2.60 -8.29
N LYS A 167 -13.51 -2.44 -7.31
CA LYS A 167 -13.78 -1.17 -6.61
C LYS A 167 -12.61 -0.64 -5.79
N SER A 168 -11.71 -1.53 -5.36
CA SER A 168 -10.50 -1.16 -4.60
C SER A 168 -9.41 -0.56 -5.50
N PHE A 169 -9.59 -0.58 -6.82
CA PHE A 169 -8.71 0.04 -7.81
C PHE A 169 -9.39 1.17 -8.58
N ASP A 170 -10.70 1.37 -8.36
CA ASP A 170 -11.50 2.38 -9.03
C ASP A 170 -11.30 3.74 -8.35
N TYR A 171 -10.55 4.64 -9.00
CA TYR A 171 -10.18 5.92 -8.40
C TYR A 171 -11.37 6.85 -8.20
N SER A 172 -12.33 6.90 -9.13
CA SER A 172 -13.56 7.68 -8.92
C SER A 172 -14.38 7.11 -7.77
N TYR A 173 -14.50 5.79 -7.64
CA TYR A 173 -15.20 5.16 -6.53
C TYR A 173 -14.59 5.54 -5.17
N ILE A 174 -13.26 5.39 -5.04
CA ILE A 174 -12.53 5.73 -3.82
C ILE A 174 -12.65 7.22 -3.54
N CYS A 175 -12.33 8.08 -4.51
CA CYS A 175 -12.33 9.52 -4.32
C CYS A 175 -13.73 10.06 -4.00
N ASN A 176 -14.78 9.56 -4.67
CA ASN A 176 -16.15 9.97 -4.42
C ASN A 176 -16.59 9.60 -3.00
N ASN A 177 -16.36 8.35 -2.56
CA ASN A 177 -16.74 7.93 -1.21
C ASN A 177 -16.02 8.72 -0.12
N TYR A 178 -14.73 9.03 -0.32
CA TYR A 178 -13.99 9.88 0.60
C TYR A 178 -14.45 11.34 0.55
N ALA A 179 -14.74 11.90 -0.63
CA ALA A 179 -15.18 13.28 -0.79
C ALA A 179 -16.56 13.51 -0.16
N GLU A 180 -17.50 12.57 -0.34
CA GLU A 180 -18.82 12.64 0.27
C GLU A 180 -18.77 12.61 1.80
N ILE A 181 -17.80 11.87 2.38
CA ILE A 181 -17.70 11.70 3.83
C ILE A 181 -16.84 12.79 4.48
N PHE A 182 -15.70 13.15 3.91
CA PHE A 182 -14.75 14.09 4.51
C PHE A 182 -14.90 15.52 3.97
N GLY A 183 -15.60 15.71 2.84
CA GLY A 183 -15.62 16.97 2.09
C GLY A 183 -14.47 17.00 1.08
N LYS A 184 -14.77 17.47 -0.14
CA LYS A 184 -13.78 17.55 -1.23
C LYS A 184 -12.64 18.50 -0.90
N GLU A 185 -12.92 19.58 -0.16
CA GLU A 185 -11.97 20.56 0.34
C GLU A 185 -10.97 19.99 1.36
N ASN A 186 -11.29 18.83 1.95
CA ASN A 186 -10.41 18.12 2.86
C ASN A 186 -9.66 16.98 2.16
N MET A 187 -9.73 16.87 0.83
CA MET A 187 -8.99 15.87 0.06
C MET A 187 -7.83 16.52 -0.69
N ILE A 188 -6.64 15.93 -0.53
CA ILE A 188 -5.46 16.23 -1.31
C ILE A 188 -5.15 15.01 -2.18
N VAL A 189 -5.48 15.13 -3.47
CA VAL A 189 -5.25 14.08 -4.47
C VAL A 189 -4.01 14.44 -5.28
N ARG A 190 -3.03 13.53 -5.30
CA ARG A 190 -1.76 13.69 -6.02
C ARG A 190 -1.60 12.59 -7.08
N LEU A 191 -0.80 12.85 -8.11
CA LEU A 191 -0.42 11.85 -9.11
C LEU A 191 0.93 11.23 -8.72
N PHE A 192 1.01 9.90 -8.79
CA PHE A 192 2.22 9.12 -8.58
C PHE A 192 3.03 9.06 -9.87
N ASP A 193 3.65 10.18 -10.23
CA ASP A 193 4.48 10.33 -11.42
C ASP A 193 5.68 11.23 -11.08
N LYS A 194 6.88 10.83 -11.49
CA LYS A 194 8.11 11.60 -11.27
C LYS A 194 8.04 13.00 -11.86
N ASN A 195 7.33 13.18 -12.96
CA ASN A 195 7.17 14.49 -13.59
C ASN A 195 6.19 15.40 -12.84
N GLU A 196 5.37 14.83 -11.95
CA GLU A 196 4.38 15.56 -11.16
C GLU A 196 4.86 15.84 -9.74
N PHE A 197 5.85 15.09 -9.26
CA PHE A 197 6.43 15.25 -7.93
C PHE A 197 7.19 16.57 -7.80
N TYR A 198 7.00 17.24 -6.66
CA TYR A 198 7.87 18.34 -6.24
C TYR A 198 9.34 17.90 -6.28
N GLN A 199 10.15 18.63 -7.05
CA GLN A 199 11.56 18.32 -7.30
C GLN A 199 11.82 16.90 -7.83
N GLY A 200 10.83 16.26 -8.46
CA GLY A 200 10.97 14.92 -9.04
C GLY A 200 11.09 13.78 -8.02
N ASP A 201 10.83 14.04 -6.74
CA ASP A 201 10.99 13.06 -5.66
C ASP A 201 9.71 12.89 -4.84
N LEU A 202 9.31 11.64 -4.61
CA LEU A 202 8.07 11.30 -3.90
C LEU A 202 8.07 11.81 -2.45
N LEU A 203 9.19 11.67 -1.74
CA LEU A 203 9.25 12.03 -0.33
C LEU A 203 9.18 13.55 -0.20
N LYS A 204 9.92 14.27 -1.05
CA LYS A 204 9.85 15.73 -1.13
C LYS A 204 8.44 16.22 -1.51
N ASP A 205 7.78 15.57 -2.47
CA ASP A 205 6.39 15.87 -2.84
C ASP A 205 5.43 15.68 -1.67
N PHE A 206 5.56 14.58 -0.92
CA PHE A 206 4.70 14.33 0.23
C PHE A 206 4.90 15.38 1.33
N LEU A 207 6.15 15.70 1.67
CA LEU A 207 6.44 16.71 2.69
C LEU A 207 5.95 18.10 2.27
N ASN A 208 6.21 18.51 1.02
CA ASN A 208 5.71 19.76 0.46
C ASN A 208 4.17 19.82 0.50
N THR A 209 3.49 18.71 0.22
CA THR A 209 2.02 18.61 0.24
C THR A 209 1.41 18.95 1.61
N ILE A 210 2.12 18.64 2.70
CA ILE A 210 1.66 18.95 4.07
C ILE A 210 2.29 20.22 4.65
N ASN A 211 3.08 20.95 3.86
CA ASN A 211 3.92 22.08 4.29
C ASN A 211 4.90 21.69 5.41
N LEU A 212 5.63 20.60 5.18
CA LEU A 212 6.77 20.17 5.99
C LEU A 212 8.04 20.38 5.16
N GLU A 213 9.07 20.98 5.77
CA GLU A 213 10.32 21.31 5.10
C GLU A 213 11.27 20.10 5.07
N TRP A 214 12.01 20.00 3.98
CA TRP A 214 13.06 18.99 3.88
C TRP A 214 14.15 19.24 4.93
N ASP A 215 14.59 18.18 5.60
CA ASP A 215 15.73 18.20 6.53
C ASP A 215 16.78 17.18 6.03
N ASP A 216 18.02 17.62 5.86
CA ASP A 216 19.10 16.77 5.35
C ASP A 216 19.49 15.64 6.32
N ASN A 217 19.05 15.71 7.58
CA ASN A 217 19.23 14.64 8.57
C ASN A 217 18.14 13.57 8.49
N PHE A 218 17.21 13.64 7.53
CA PHE A 218 16.20 12.61 7.37
C PHE A 218 16.82 11.23 7.11
N ILE A 219 16.42 10.26 7.92
CA ILE A 219 16.68 8.84 7.72
C ILE A 219 15.80 8.36 6.57
N LEU A 220 16.41 8.12 5.42
CA LEU A 220 15.73 7.71 4.19
C LEU A 220 15.47 6.21 4.16
N PRO A 221 14.36 5.77 3.52
CA PRO A 221 14.06 4.35 3.37
C PRO A 221 15.12 3.63 2.55
N PRO A 222 15.46 2.37 2.91
CA PRO A 222 16.28 1.54 2.05
C PRO A 222 15.52 1.27 0.74
N LYS A 223 16.24 1.17 -0.38
CA LYS A 223 15.67 0.74 -1.66
C LYS A 223 15.14 -0.69 -1.49
N THR A 224 13.84 -0.82 -1.24
CA THR A 224 13.17 -2.09 -0.96
C THR A 224 11.79 -2.09 -1.63
N ASN A 225 11.25 -3.27 -1.91
CA ASN A 225 10.00 -3.52 -2.66
C ASN A 225 10.10 -3.44 -4.19
N GLU A 226 11.17 -3.97 -4.77
CA GLU A 226 11.18 -4.23 -6.22
C GLU A 226 10.13 -5.30 -6.58
N SER A 227 9.51 -5.12 -7.75
CA SER A 227 8.65 -6.13 -8.34
C SER A 227 9.49 -7.35 -8.71
N LEU A 228 8.92 -8.54 -8.55
CA LEU A 228 9.53 -9.76 -9.07
C LEU A 228 9.71 -9.63 -10.58
N ASP A 229 10.84 -10.10 -11.08
CA ASP A 229 11.01 -10.33 -12.50
C ASP A 229 10.17 -11.54 -12.96
N LEU A 230 10.10 -11.79 -14.27
CA LEU A 230 9.27 -12.85 -14.85
C LEU A 230 9.66 -14.24 -14.32
N LEU A 231 10.95 -14.48 -14.09
CA LEU A 231 11.44 -15.74 -13.54
C LEU A 231 10.98 -15.89 -12.08
N GLY A 232 11.08 -14.82 -11.29
CA GLY A 232 10.58 -14.76 -9.93
C GLY A 232 9.06 -14.94 -9.85
N PHE A 233 8.32 -14.37 -10.80
CA PHE A 233 6.87 -14.50 -10.91
C PHE A 233 6.46 -15.96 -11.13
N GLU A 234 7.08 -16.63 -12.11
CA GLU A 234 6.84 -18.03 -12.44
C GLU A 234 7.25 -18.97 -11.28
N LEU A 235 8.39 -18.71 -10.65
CA LEU A 235 8.87 -19.50 -9.51
C LEU A 235 7.95 -19.33 -8.31
N GLN A 236 7.63 -18.09 -7.94
CA GLN A 236 6.76 -17.79 -6.80
C GLN A 236 5.35 -18.37 -6.98
N LYS A 237 4.80 -18.32 -8.20
CA LYS A 237 3.52 -18.96 -8.54
C LYS A 237 3.54 -20.46 -8.26
N ARG A 238 4.62 -21.17 -8.62
CA ARG A 238 4.79 -22.61 -8.33
C ARG A 238 5.00 -22.87 -6.83
N LEU A 239 5.76 -22.02 -6.15
CA LEU A 239 5.95 -22.12 -4.70
C LEU A 239 4.64 -21.93 -3.93
N ASN A 240 3.77 -21.03 -4.39
CA ASN A 240 2.44 -20.85 -3.83
C ASN A 240 1.59 -22.13 -3.92
N LEU A 241 1.64 -22.86 -5.04
CA LEU A 241 0.93 -24.15 -5.20
C LEU A 241 1.43 -25.23 -4.22
N LEU A 242 2.68 -25.11 -3.76
CA LEU A 242 3.28 -26.00 -2.78
C LEU A 242 3.10 -25.52 -1.33
N ASN A 243 2.36 -24.43 -1.09
CA ASN A 243 2.27 -23.76 0.20
C ASN A 243 3.64 -23.33 0.78
N LEU A 244 4.62 -23.10 -0.10
CA LEU A 244 5.98 -22.63 0.22
C LEU A 244 6.17 -21.15 -0.14
N GLY A 245 5.08 -20.47 -0.50
CA GLY A 245 5.10 -19.10 -0.98
C GLY A 245 4.10 -18.21 -0.27
N GLY A 246 4.11 -16.94 -0.64
CA GLY A 246 3.16 -15.97 -0.16
C GLY A 246 3.42 -15.41 1.24
N TYR A 247 2.76 -14.30 1.57
CA TYR A 247 2.59 -13.82 2.94
C TYR A 247 1.42 -14.56 3.63
N ILE A 248 1.52 -15.88 3.84
CA ILE A 248 0.43 -16.62 4.52
C ILE A 248 0.37 -16.24 6.00
N SER A 249 -0.79 -15.76 6.43
CA SER A 249 -1.13 -15.45 7.81
C SER A 249 -1.38 -16.72 8.60
N THR A 250 -0.37 -17.21 9.32
CA THR A 250 -0.37 -17.85 10.66
C THR A 250 0.82 -18.80 10.83
N ASP A 251 1.36 -19.37 9.75
CA ASP A 251 2.53 -20.26 9.79
C ASP A 251 3.55 -19.93 8.68
N ASN A 252 3.97 -18.66 8.64
CA ASN A 252 4.96 -18.12 7.71
C ASN A 252 6.40 -18.68 7.91
N LYS A 253 6.55 -19.81 8.61
CA LYS A 253 7.85 -20.46 8.90
C LYS A 253 8.51 -21.07 7.67
N TYR A 254 7.72 -21.41 6.65
CA TYR A 254 8.19 -22.13 5.47
C TYR A 254 8.17 -21.31 4.18
N SER A 255 7.69 -20.06 4.23
CA SER A 255 7.64 -19.21 3.03
C SER A 255 9.03 -18.91 2.52
N LEU A 256 9.25 -19.18 1.23
CA LEU A 256 10.47 -18.87 0.50
C LEU A 256 10.41 -17.48 -0.17
N LEU A 257 9.35 -16.71 0.08
CA LEU A 257 9.14 -15.39 -0.52
C LEU A 257 10.32 -14.42 -0.29
N LYS A 258 10.93 -14.44 0.90
CA LYS A 258 12.11 -13.61 1.17
C LYS A 258 13.29 -13.92 0.24
N PHE A 259 13.46 -15.20 -0.12
CA PHE A 259 14.50 -15.61 -1.06
C PHE A 259 14.11 -15.24 -2.48
N THR A 260 12.83 -15.37 -2.87
CA THR A 260 12.42 -15.00 -4.23
C THR A 260 12.56 -13.49 -4.47
N GLU A 261 12.18 -12.65 -3.50
CA GLU A 261 12.40 -11.20 -3.54
C GLU A 261 13.88 -10.83 -3.61
N LYS A 262 14.74 -11.60 -2.91
CA LYS A 262 16.18 -11.37 -2.89
C LYS A 262 16.87 -11.71 -4.21
N TYR A 263 16.47 -12.76 -4.92
CA TYR A 263 17.21 -13.25 -6.10
C TYR A 263 16.55 -12.92 -7.45
N PHE A 264 15.23 -12.75 -7.46
CA PHE A 264 14.47 -12.61 -8.72
C PHE A 264 13.88 -11.21 -8.87
N HIS A 265 14.79 -10.26 -8.93
CA HIS A 265 14.53 -8.91 -9.42
C HIS A 265 15.48 -8.64 -10.60
N SER A 266 14.97 -7.96 -11.62
CA SER A 266 15.75 -7.61 -12.80
C SER A 266 15.26 -6.30 -13.39
N LYS A 267 16.22 -5.49 -13.86
CA LYS A 267 15.96 -4.28 -14.63
C LYS A 267 15.96 -4.54 -16.13
N THR A 268 16.24 -5.76 -16.57
CA THR A 268 16.22 -6.11 -17.99
C THR A 268 14.79 -6.08 -18.51
N GLN A 269 14.57 -5.42 -19.64
CA GLN A 269 13.25 -5.29 -20.23
C GLN A 269 12.63 -6.65 -20.60
N LEU A 270 13.47 -7.65 -20.93
CA LEU A 270 13.03 -9.01 -21.26
C LEU A 270 12.38 -9.75 -20.08
N LEU A 271 12.90 -9.55 -18.87
CA LEU A 271 12.39 -10.19 -17.65
C LEU A 271 11.41 -9.28 -16.89
N LYS A 272 11.15 -8.06 -17.35
CA LYS A 272 10.10 -7.23 -16.76
C LYS A 272 8.75 -7.87 -17.09
N PHE A 273 8.04 -8.36 -16.08
CA PHE A 273 6.72 -8.96 -16.24
C PHE A 273 5.73 -7.97 -16.89
N GLN A 274 4.97 -8.49 -17.86
CA GLN A 274 3.90 -7.81 -18.59
C GLN A 274 2.69 -8.74 -18.60
N PRO A 275 1.57 -8.35 -17.96
CA PRO A 275 0.36 -9.16 -17.93
C PRO A 275 -0.24 -9.38 -19.33
N LYS A 276 -1.16 -10.35 -19.44
CA LYS A 276 -1.89 -10.58 -20.68
C LYS A 276 -2.57 -9.30 -21.18
N LYS A 277 -2.43 -9.02 -22.47
CA LYS A 277 -2.90 -7.79 -23.11
C LYS A 277 -4.42 -7.63 -22.99
N ASP A 278 -5.17 -8.71 -23.18
CA ASP A 278 -6.63 -8.73 -23.10
C ASP A 278 -7.14 -8.39 -21.68
N ILE A 279 -6.52 -8.97 -20.65
CA ILE A 279 -6.80 -8.67 -19.25
C ILE A 279 -6.52 -7.19 -18.98
N LEU A 280 -5.31 -6.70 -19.28
CA LEU A 280 -4.96 -5.30 -19.05
C LEU A 280 -5.92 -4.34 -19.79
N GLN A 281 -6.21 -4.63 -21.07
CA GLN A 281 -7.14 -3.84 -21.87
C GLN A 281 -8.55 -3.81 -21.25
N SER A 282 -9.00 -4.91 -20.63
CA SER A 282 -10.29 -4.96 -19.95
C SER A 282 -10.38 -3.95 -18.79
N TYR A 283 -9.30 -3.78 -18.01
CA TYR A 283 -9.25 -2.78 -16.93
C TYR A 283 -9.13 -1.36 -17.45
N LEU A 284 -8.28 -1.11 -18.45
CA LEU A 284 -8.17 0.22 -19.07
C LEU A 284 -9.52 0.70 -19.63
N ASN A 285 -10.27 -0.21 -20.25
CA ASN A 285 -11.62 0.08 -20.75
C ASN A 285 -12.61 0.34 -19.61
N TYR A 286 -12.53 -0.44 -18.53
CA TYR A 286 -13.39 -0.30 -17.35
C TYR A 286 -13.17 1.05 -16.66
N PHE A 287 -11.92 1.44 -16.43
CA PHE A 287 -11.57 2.65 -15.67
C PHE A 287 -11.58 3.95 -16.49
N LYS A 288 -11.75 3.89 -17.81
CA LYS A 288 -11.77 5.09 -18.66
C LYS A 288 -12.71 6.20 -18.16
N LYS A 289 -13.93 5.84 -17.71
CA LYS A 289 -14.89 6.80 -17.16
C LYS A 289 -14.49 7.27 -15.76
N SER A 290 -13.89 6.38 -14.97
CA SER A 290 -13.39 6.68 -13.63
C SER A 290 -12.26 7.72 -13.68
N ASP A 291 -11.26 7.50 -14.52
CA ASP A 291 -10.14 8.43 -14.71
C ASP A 291 -10.60 9.81 -15.19
N GLU A 292 -11.55 9.86 -16.13
CA GLU A 292 -12.08 11.13 -16.62
C GLU A 292 -12.88 11.89 -15.55
N TRP A 293 -13.62 11.18 -14.70
CA TRP A 293 -14.29 11.80 -13.56
C TRP A 293 -13.28 12.39 -12.59
N VAL A 294 -12.24 11.62 -12.21
CA VAL A 294 -11.19 12.10 -11.31
C VAL A 294 -10.46 13.31 -11.90
N ARG A 295 -10.15 13.29 -13.19
CA ARG A 295 -9.56 14.43 -13.89
C ARG A 295 -10.44 15.67 -13.75
N LYS A 296 -11.73 15.58 -14.07
CA LYS A 296 -12.67 16.71 -13.97
C LYS A 296 -12.74 17.25 -12.55
N GLU A 297 -12.82 16.37 -11.56
CA GLU A 297 -13.05 16.74 -10.17
C GLU A 297 -11.81 17.31 -9.49
N PHE A 298 -10.65 16.69 -9.68
CA PHE A 298 -9.43 17.00 -8.92
C PHE A 298 -8.33 17.64 -9.76
N PHE A 299 -8.36 17.48 -11.08
CA PHE A 299 -7.35 18.00 -12.01
C PHE A 299 -7.98 18.73 -13.22
N PRO A 300 -8.91 19.68 -13.01
CA PRO A 300 -9.68 20.28 -14.11
C PRO A 300 -8.79 21.00 -15.15
N HIS A 301 -7.59 21.42 -14.73
CA HIS A 301 -6.58 22.07 -15.56
C HIS A 301 -5.82 21.12 -16.48
N LYS A 302 -5.88 19.79 -16.25
CA LYS A 302 -5.23 18.80 -17.13
C LYS A 302 -6.18 18.34 -18.23
N GLU A 303 -5.64 18.15 -19.43
CA GLU A 303 -6.40 17.55 -20.55
C GLU A 303 -6.76 16.08 -20.28
N LYS A 304 -5.86 15.33 -19.63
CA LYS A 304 -6.01 13.92 -19.26
C LYS A 304 -5.42 13.67 -17.87
N LEU A 305 -5.93 12.67 -17.15
CA LEU A 305 -5.42 12.33 -15.82
C LEU A 305 -3.98 11.80 -15.87
N PHE A 306 -3.71 10.90 -16.81
CA PHE A 306 -2.40 10.29 -17.05
C PHE A 306 -2.04 10.35 -18.55
N PRO A 307 -0.73 10.31 -18.90
CA PRO A 307 -0.30 10.16 -20.28
C PRO A 307 -0.87 8.90 -20.92
N LYS A 308 -1.35 9.01 -22.17
CA LYS A 308 -1.91 7.87 -22.91
C LYS A 308 -0.80 6.87 -23.22
N LYS A 309 -0.93 5.65 -22.72
CA LYS A 309 -0.12 4.50 -23.16
C LYS A 309 -0.93 3.65 -24.12
N ASP A 310 -0.49 3.61 -25.37
CA ASP A 310 -1.11 2.76 -26.38
C ASP A 310 -0.61 1.32 -26.25
N LEU A 311 -1.51 0.36 -26.40
CA LEU A 311 -1.21 -1.07 -26.37
C LEU A 311 -0.93 -1.64 -27.78
N THR A 312 -0.92 -0.83 -28.84
CA THR A 312 -0.56 -1.26 -30.20
C THR A 312 0.74 -2.05 -30.25
N ASN A 313 1.81 -1.51 -29.65
CA ASN A 313 3.14 -2.14 -29.61
C ASN A 313 3.42 -2.88 -28.29
N TYR A 314 2.38 -3.19 -27.50
CA TYR A 314 2.54 -3.89 -26.23
C TYR A 314 3.00 -5.34 -26.45
N LYS A 315 4.17 -5.67 -25.88
CA LYS A 315 4.72 -7.02 -25.88
C LYS A 315 4.45 -7.66 -24.53
N GLU A 316 3.45 -8.54 -24.49
CA GLU A 316 3.17 -9.34 -23.30
C GLU A 316 4.22 -10.45 -23.10
N ASN A 317 4.51 -10.78 -21.84
CA ASN A 317 5.43 -11.86 -21.45
C ASN A 317 4.97 -12.47 -20.11
N TYR A 318 3.67 -12.71 -19.98
CA TYR A 318 3.03 -13.16 -18.74
C TYR A 318 3.41 -14.59 -18.32
N GLU A 319 4.12 -15.32 -19.18
CA GLU A 319 4.65 -16.67 -18.97
C GLU A 319 6.07 -16.74 -19.55
N LEU A 320 6.97 -17.43 -18.84
CA LEU A 320 8.32 -17.69 -19.32
C LEU A 320 8.30 -18.80 -20.37
N LYS A 321 8.60 -18.43 -21.63
CA LYS A 321 8.57 -19.38 -22.76
C LYS A 321 9.88 -20.14 -22.97
N GLU A 322 11.00 -19.56 -22.56
CA GLU A 322 12.34 -20.10 -22.80
C GLU A 322 13.21 -19.94 -21.55
N MET A 323 13.93 -20.99 -21.19
CA MET A 323 14.93 -21.00 -20.13
C MET A 323 16.31 -20.71 -20.73
N LYS A 324 16.98 -19.67 -20.24
CA LYS A 324 18.34 -19.33 -20.66
C LYS A 324 19.39 -19.84 -19.68
N PRO A 325 20.64 -20.10 -20.12
CA PRO A 325 21.72 -20.55 -19.25
C PRO A 325 21.89 -19.68 -17.99
N GLU A 326 21.89 -18.35 -18.13
CA GLU A 326 22.07 -17.41 -17.02
C GLU A 326 20.94 -17.45 -15.97
N TYR A 327 19.77 -18.02 -16.30
CA TYR A 327 18.69 -18.18 -15.33
C TYR A 327 18.99 -19.31 -14.35
N TRP A 328 19.75 -20.33 -14.76
CA TRP A 328 20.17 -21.41 -13.89
C TRP A 328 21.08 -20.93 -12.79
N ASP A 329 21.98 -19.98 -13.07
CA ASP A 329 22.86 -19.39 -12.06
C ASP A 329 22.05 -18.76 -10.92
N LYS A 330 21.04 -17.95 -11.25
CA LYS A 330 20.12 -17.37 -10.25
C LYS A 330 19.36 -18.42 -9.45
N ILE A 331 18.90 -19.49 -10.10
CA ILE A 331 18.18 -20.58 -9.44
C ILE A 331 19.10 -21.35 -8.49
N VAL A 332 20.34 -21.62 -8.91
CA VAL A 332 21.34 -22.31 -8.08
C VAL A 332 21.70 -21.46 -6.87
N GLU A 333 21.91 -20.15 -7.04
CA GLU A 333 22.15 -19.22 -5.92
C GLU A 333 20.96 -19.20 -4.93
N PHE A 334 19.73 -19.14 -5.45
CA PHE A 334 18.51 -19.22 -4.66
C PHE A 334 18.45 -20.51 -3.83
N ILE A 335 18.68 -21.68 -4.45
CA ILE A 335 18.68 -22.98 -3.76
C ILE A 335 19.80 -23.03 -2.71
N ALA A 336 21.01 -22.60 -3.07
CA ALA A 336 22.16 -22.63 -2.19
C ALA A 336 21.94 -21.76 -0.95
N ASP A 337 21.32 -20.59 -1.07
CA ASP A 337 21.04 -19.70 0.07
C ASP A 337 19.98 -20.28 1.01
N ILE A 338 18.97 -20.96 0.47
CA ILE A 338 17.97 -21.68 1.28
C ILE A 338 18.67 -22.76 2.12
N VAL A 339 19.53 -23.58 1.50
CA VAL A 339 20.26 -24.65 2.19
C VAL A 339 21.21 -24.07 3.26
N LYS A 340 22.01 -23.05 2.91
CA LYS A 340 22.91 -22.37 3.85
C LYS A 340 22.16 -21.80 5.05
N THR A 341 21.05 -21.10 4.80
CA THR A 341 20.23 -20.50 5.85
C THR A 341 19.64 -21.56 6.78
N LYS A 342 19.08 -22.65 6.22
CA LYS A 342 18.55 -23.77 7.03
C LYS A 342 19.64 -24.46 7.85
N ASN A 343 20.79 -24.75 7.26
CA ASN A 343 21.91 -25.38 7.97
C ASN A 343 22.43 -24.50 9.12
N LYS A 344 22.49 -23.18 8.91
CA LYS A 344 22.85 -22.23 9.97
C LYS A 344 21.84 -22.27 11.13
N ILE A 345 20.54 -22.24 10.83
CA ILE A 345 19.48 -22.33 11.85
C ILE A 345 19.55 -23.65 12.62
N ILE A 346 19.74 -24.77 11.92
CA ILE A 346 19.87 -26.11 12.55
C ILE A 346 21.09 -26.16 13.47
N SER A 347 22.24 -25.63 13.01
CA SER A 347 23.49 -25.63 13.78
C SER A 347 23.36 -24.78 15.05
N GLN A 348 22.74 -23.61 14.94
CA GLN A 348 22.46 -22.74 16.09
C GLN A 348 21.54 -23.41 17.11
N LYS A 349 20.54 -24.19 16.66
CA LYS A 349 19.64 -24.93 17.55
C LYS A 349 20.27 -26.15 18.24
N LYS A 350 21.38 -26.68 17.73
CA LYS A 350 22.11 -27.79 18.37
C LYS A 350 23.07 -27.32 19.48
N GLN A 351 23.31 -26.01 19.59
CA GLN A 351 24.20 -25.40 20.59
C GLN A 351 23.46 -24.94 21.85
N PHE A 352 22.12 -25.01 21.85
CA PHE A 352 21.24 -24.83 23.00
C PHE A 352 20.56 -26.16 23.30
#